data_AF-A0A368LPI3-F1
#
_entry.id   AF-A0A368LPI3-F1
#
_cell.length_a   1.000
_cell.length_b   1.000
_cell.length_c   1.000
_cell.angle_alpha   90.00
_cell.angle_beta   90.00
_cell.angle_gamma   90.00
#
_symmetry.space_group_name_H-M   'P 1'
#
loop_
_entity.id
_entity.type
_entity.pdbx_description
1 polymer ?
#
loop_
_entity_poly.entity_id
_entity_poly.type
_entity_poly.pdbx_seq_one_letter_code
_entity_poly.pdbx_strand_id
1 'polypeptide(L)'
;MKIFGKYGALIACGLLLTACGSDDDDAAKTASSSELSTGVFVDAAVGGVDYTTASQQGITNEKGEFNYTEGENVTFSIGDLVFPSVKAGGTITPLEIANTEDINSNKVINMIRLLISLDKDGDPSNGITITEMAKASATVVNFDLPVEEFAVSDAVVGVISNAGQDTPIQDLVSVEAAKTHFQKTLDDIKESSTAYADYAGMYDLSEHSDGFGEVIIFYANGSYLSVSYDVDPEYFEDNGIEYGEFNISNGNLTSTIEVDTNGGIGLSDPGTTFTDVSVNGETLMITVIDEEETETLKLVKASLTEPLMGSWFAEDGGVSFNFMPDGYYYLAQIVDSEAAEGEDGDIGIEAGTYTFDSGLLALSAPLIDTSGGSLMSDEGNLSTITSSTISEDGQTLTIILESNDSEEGTVSVEFTRKL
;
A
#
# COMPACT_ATOMS: atom_id res chain seq x y z
N MET A 1 4.96 -8.62 30.99
CA MET A 1 3.59 -8.78 30.43
C MET A 1 3.12 -10.20 30.75
N LYS A 2 1.99 -10.39 31.45
CA LYS A 2 1.55 -11.74 31.88
C LYS A 2 0.74 -12.42 30.78
N ILE A 3 1.43 -13.00 29.80
CA ILE A 3 0.81 -13.95 28.87
C ILE A 3 0.62 -15.28 29.63
N PHE A 4 -0.61 -15.57 30.03
CA PHE A 4 -0.97 -16.76 30.80
C PHE A 4 -1.02 -18.01 29.89
N GLY A 5 -0.68 -19.18 30.47
CA GLY A 5 -1.49 -20.38 30.18
C GLY A 5 -0.89 -21.56 29.43
N LYS A 6 0.30 -22.02 29.81
CA LYS A 6 0.89 -23.37 29.53
C LYS A 6 -0.12 -24.51 29.25
N TYR A 7 -0.15 -25.04 28.01
CA TYR A 7 -0.38 -26.46 27.74
C TYR A 7 0.40 -26.96 26.51
N GLY A 8 1.60 -27.51 26.75
CA GLY A 8 2.40 -28.18 25.72
C GLY A 8 2.00 -29.65 25.55
N ALA A 9 1.62 -30.04 24.33
CA ALA A 9 1.50 -31.44 23.91
C ALA A 9 2.64 -31.78 22.93
N LEU A 10 3.61 -32.57 23.39
CA LEU A 10 4.69 -33.14 22.58
C LEU A 10 4.13 -34.14 21.55
N ILE A 11 4.40 -33.91 20.26
CA ILE A 11 4.39 -34.97 19.24
C ILE A 11 5.81 -35.10 18.68
N ALA A 12 6.46 -36.20 19.06
CA ALA A 12 7.74 -36.62 18.50
C ALA A 12 7.51 -37.32 17.15
N CYS A 13 7.96 -36.68 16.06
CA CYS A 13 7.95 -37.27 14.72
C CYS A 13 9.32 -37.91 14.45
N GLY A 14 9.32 -39.24 14.26
CA GLY A 14 10.52 -40.03 13.99
C GLY A 14 10.96 -39.92 12.53
N LEU A 15 12.21 -39.50 12.34
CA LEU A 15 12.94 -39.57 11.08
C LEU A 15 13.14 -41.04 10.65
N LEU A 16 12.83 -41.34 9.38
CA LEU A 16 13.41 -42.46 8.66
C LEU A 16 13.99 -41.96 7.33
N LEU A 17 15.33 -42.05 7.25
CA LEU A 17 16.13 -41.92 6.05
C LEU A 17 16.02 -43.18 5.18
N THR A 18 16.19 -43.00 3.87
CA THR A 18 16.84 -43.85 2.83
C THR A 18 16.23 -43.50 1.46
N ALA A 19 16.89 -43.51 0.30
CA ALA A 19 18.29 -43.63 -0.14
C ALA A 19 18.32 -43.46 -1.69
N CYS A 20 19.52 -43.23 -2.25
CA CYS A 20 19.98 -43.53 -3.64
C CYS A 20 19.37 -42.72 -4.81
N GLY A 21 20.08 -42.21 -5.82
CA GLY A 21 21.45 -42.42 -6.33
C GLY A 21 21.41 -42.83 -7.82
N SER A 22 22.03 -42.06 -8.74
CA SER A 22 22.69 -42.55 -9.98
C SER A 22 23.25 -41.41 -10.86
N ASP A 23 24.51 -41.55 -11.28
CA ASP A 23 25.24 -40.82 -12.33
C ASP A 23 24.62 -41.04 -13.74
N ASP A 24 24.67 -40.02 -14.61
CA ASP A 24 25.36 -40.10 -15.92
C ASP A 24 25.46 -38.72 -16.60
N ASP A 25 26.61 -38.49 -17.23
CA ASP A 25 27.02 -37.28 -17.98
C ASP A 25 26.16 -37.01 -19.23
N ASP A 26 25.71 -35.76 -19.41
CA ASP A 26 25.75 -35.13 -20.74
C ASP A 26 25.68 -33.60 -20.66
N ALA A 27 26.67 -32.97 -21.28
CA ALA A 27 26.84 -31.53 -21.35
C ALA A 27 25.79 -30.88 -22.25
N ALA A 28 24.72 -30.37 -21.66
CA ALA A 28 23.97 -29.26 -22.21
C ALA A 28 24.28 -28.03 -21.37
N LYS A 29 25.22 -27.21 -21.85
CA LYS A 29 25.35 -25.82 -21.43
C LYS A 29 24.02 -25.15 -21.78
N THR A 30 23.09 -25.17 -20.84
CA THR A 30 21.87 -24.36 -20.86
C THR A 30 22.35 -22.92 -20.96
N ALA A 31 22.32 -22.39 -22.18
CA ALA A 31 22.24 -20.95 -22.34
C ALA A 31 20.97 -20.57 -21.58
N SER A 32 21.13 -19.93 -20.42
CA SER A 32 20.04 -19.19 -19.80
C SER A 32 19.52 -18.27 -20.90
N SER A 33 18.37 -18.60 -21.48
CA SER A 33 17.60 -17.63 -22.23
C SER A 33 17.21 -16.61 -21.18
N SER A 34 17.88 -15.45 -21.16
CA SER A 34 17.45 -14.39 -20.26
C SER A 34 16.02 -14.08 -20.64
N GLU A 35 15.09 -14.36 -19.74
CA GLU A 35 13.68 -14.14 -20.01
C GLU A 35 13.46 -12.63 -20.22
N LEU A 36 12.66 -12.31 -21.23
CA LEU A 36 12.30 -10.93 -21.52
C LEU A 36 11.28 -10.51 -20.47
N SER A 37 11.60 -9.47 -19.71
CA SER A 37 10.73 -8.86 -18.72
C SER A 37 10.10 -7.58 -19.25
N THR A 38 8.98 -7.19 -18.66
CA THR A 38 8.30 -5.92 -18.94
C THR A 38 8.41 -5.02 -17.73
N GLY A 39 8.85 -3.79 -17.95
CA GLY A 39 8.87 -2.72 -16.94
C GLY A 39 7.98 -1.58 -17.38
N VAL A 40 7.72 -0.63 -16.48
CA VAL A 40 6.88 0.55 -16.74
C VAL A 40 7.65 1.83 -16.40
N PHE A 41 7.65 2.82 -17.29
CA PHE A 41 8.10 4.18 -16.99
C PHE A 41 6.93 5.03 -16.50
N VAL A 42 7.02 5.55 -15.26
CA VAL A 42 5.88 6.12 -14.55
C VAL A 42 6.19 7.46 -13.84
N ASP A 43 5.38 8.44 -14.22
CA ASP A 43 5.01 9.72 -13.60
C ASP A 43 3.59 9.96 -14.13
N ALA A 44 2.63 9.17 -13.63
CA ALA A 44 1.59 8.48 -14.43
C ALA A 44 2.18 7.63 -15.60
N ALA A 45 1.40 6.76 -16.24
CA ALA A 45 1.91 5.92 -17.33
C ALA A 45 2.50 6.78 -18.48
N VAL A 46 3.82 6.72 -18.73
CA VAL A 46 4.48 7.57 -19.73
C VAL A 46 4.60 6.85 -21.07
N GLY A 47 3.65 7.10 -21.97
CA GLY A 47 3.61 6.54 -23.32
C GLY A 47 4.29 7.40 -24.38
N GLY A 48 4.80 6.74 -25.43
CA GLY A 48 5.37 7.42 -26.59
C GLY A 48 6.85 7.80 -26.45
N VAL A 49 7.55 7.37 -25.40
CA VAL A 49 8.98 7.65 -25.18
C VAL A 49 9.82 6.53 -25.81
N ASP A 50 10.89 6.86 -26.52
CA ASP A 50 11.80 5.85 -27.06
C ASP A 50 12.65 5.25 -25.92
N TYR A 51 12.91 3.96 -25.94
CA TYR A 51 13.79 3.29 -24.97
C TYR A 51 14.83 2.42 -25.67
N THR A 52 16.00 2.29 -25.06
CA THR A 52 17.07 1.38 -25.51
C THR A 52 17.72 0.70 -24.30
N THR A 53 17.89 -0.61 -24.38
CA THR A 53 18.71 -1.42 -23.49
C THR A 53 19.86 -2.06 -24.26
N ALA A 54 20.64 -2.95 -23.63
CA ALA A 54 21.73 -3.64 -24.33
C ALA A 54 21.20 -4.61 -25.42
N SER A 55 20.00 -5.16 -25.24
CA SER A 55 19.39 -6.12 -26.17
C SER A 55 18.07 -5.68 -26.80
N GLN A 56 17.39 -4.68 -26.22
CA GLN A 56 16.07 -4.22 -26.66
C GLN A 56 16.10 -2.75 -27.09
N GLN A 57 15.16 -2.37 -27.96
CA GLN A 57 14.82 -0.99 -28.25
C GLN A 57 13.36 -0.90 -28.68
N GLY A 58 12.70 0.22 -28.42
CA GLY A 58 11.30 0.39 -28.76
C GLY A 58 10.75 1.74 -28.32
N ILE A 59 9.42 1.80 -28.24
CA ILE A 59 8.67 2.95 -27.75
C ILE A 59 7.78 2.44 -26.62
N THR A 60 7.69 3.18 -25.52
CA THR A 60 6.75 2.86 -24.44
C THR A 60 5.31 2.93 -24.95
N ASN A 61 4.48 1.96 -24.57
CA ASN A 61 3.07 1.96 -24.96
C ASN A 61 2.22 2.91 -24.09
N GLU A 62 0.91 2.96 -24.30
CA GLU A 62 -0.02 3.82 -23.53
C GLU A 62 -0.01 3.54 -22.02
N LYS A 63 0.46 2.36 -21.59
CA LYS A 63 0.65 2.00 -20.18
C LYS A 63 2.05 2.29 -19.65
N GLY A 64 2.91 2.93 -20.46
CA GLY A 64 4.31 3.17 -20.13
C GLY A 64 5.22 1.94 -20.22
N GLU A 65 4.72 0.82 -20.75
CA GLU A 65 5.44 -0.45 -20.72
C GLU A 65 6.62 -0.48 -21.72
N PHE A 66 7.75 -1.02 -21.28
CA PHE A 66 8.94 -1.29 -22.10
C PHE A 66 9.48 -2.70 -21.82
N ASN A 67 10.18 -3.28 -22.80
CA ASN A 67 10.80 -4.60 -22.64
C ASN A 67 12.28 -4.50 -22.29
N TYR A 68 12.76 -5.34 -21.38
CA TYR A 68 14.15 -5.41 -20.98
C TYR A 68 14.55 -6.83 -20.57
N THR A 69 15.85 -7.09 -20.54
CA THR A 69 16.42 -8.28 -19.90
C THR A 69 16.93 -7.91 -18.51
N GLU A 70 16.66 -8.76 -17.51
CA GLU A 70 17.14 -8.54 -16.15
C GLU A 70 18.67 -8.32 -16.12
N GLY A 71 19.10 -7.31 -15.38
CA GLY A 71 20.50 -6.95 -15.28
C GLY A 71 20.97 -5.89 -16.29
N GLU A 72 20.19 -5.56 -17.30
CA GLU A 72 20.51 -4.47 -18.23
C GLU A 72 20.20 -3.08 -17.65
N ASN A 73 20.77 -2.06 -18.27
CA ASN A 73 20.33 -0.68 -18.07
C ASN A 73 19.37 -0.29 -19.20
N VAL A 74 18.44 0.61 -18.90
CA VAL A 74 17.55 1.25 -19.85
C VAL A 74 17.90 2.74 -19.95
N THR A 75 17.81 3.27 -21.15
CA THR A 75 17.91 4.71 -21.43
C THR A 75 16.65 5.12 -22.19
N PHE A 76 15.92 6.09 -21.65
CA PHE A 76 14.75 6.69 -22.28
C PHE A 76 15.14 7.95 -23.06
N SER A 77 14.41 8.27 -24.12
CA SER A 77 14.62 9.48 -24.92
C SER A 77 13.35 9.97 -25.61
N ILE A 78 13.28 11.28 -25.82
CA ILE A 78 12.28 11.96 -26.65
C ILE A 78 13.07 12.63 -27.76
N GLY A 79 13.21 11.99 -28.92
CA GLY A 79 14.09 12.50 -29.98
C GLY A 79 15.55 12.68 -29.50
N ASP A 80 16.11 13.88 -29.66
CA ASP A 80 17.48 14.19 -29.22
C ASP A 80 17.59 14.45 -27.70
N LEU A 81 16.46 14.55 -26.98
CA LEU A 81 16.45 14.64 -25.53
C LEU A 81 16.62 13.25 -24.93
N VAL A 82 17.71 13.05 -24.18
CA VAL A 82 18.05 11.76 -23.57
C VAL A 82 18.01 11.88 -22.05
N PHE A 83 17.25 10.99 -21.40
CA PHE A 83 17.25 10.84 -19.95
C PHE A 83 18.51 10.09 -19.48
N PRO A 84 18.98 10.31 -18.24
CA PRO A 84 20.04 9.48 -17.66
C PRO A 84 19.72 7.98 -17.74
N SER A 85 20.76 7.18 -17.97
CA SER A 85 20.63 5.72 -17.98
C SER A 85 20.47 5.18 -16.57
N VAL A 86 19.58 4.22 -16.38
CA VAL A 86 19.24 3.61 -15.09
C VAL A 86 19.18 2.10 -15.21
N LYS A 87 19.30 1.37 -14.10
CA LYS A 87 19.07 -0.07 -14.07
C LYS A 87 17.63 -0.35 -14.48
N ALA A 88 17.41 -1.25 -15.43
CA ALA A 88 16.05 -1.64 -15.82
C ALA A 88 15.39 -2.48 -14.70
N GLY A 89 14.10 -2.27 -14.49
CA GLY A 89 13.31 -2.88 -13.42
C GLY A 89 11.82 -2.82 -13.74
N GLY A 90 10.99 -3.43 -12.88
CA GLY A 90 9.54 -3.50 -13.08
C GLY A 90 8.86 -2.13 -13.09
N THR A 91 9.36 -1.20 -12.28
CA THR A 91 8.90 0.18 -12.21
C THR A 91 10.10 1.10 -12.27
N ILE A 92 10.06 2.09 -13.16
CA ILE A 92 11.05 3.15 -13.27
C ILE A 92 10.29 4.48 -13.14
N THR A 93 10.64 5.28 -12.15
CA THR A 93 10.14 6.64 -11.98
C THR A 93 11.28 7.65 -12.26
N PRO A 94 10.96 8.95 -12.34
CA PRO A 94 11.96 10.01 -12.31
C PRO A 94 12.96 9.95 -11.14
N LEU A 95 12.60 9.35 -9.98
CA LEU A 95 13.53 9.13 -8.86
C LEU A 95 14.63 8.13 -9.24
N GLU A 96 14.28 6.98 -9.83
CA GLU A 96 15.25 5.99 -10.28
C GLU A 96 16.15 6.57 -11.38
N ILE A 97 15.58 7.29 -12.35
CA ILE A 97 16.35 7.94 -13.43
C ILE A 97 17.31 9.00 -12.87
N ALA A 98 16.88 9.78 -11.89
CA ALA A 98 17.72 10.77 -11.23
C ALA A 98 18.72 10.15 -10.24
N ASN A 99 18.52 8.88 -9.84
CA ASN A 99 19.27 8.15 -8.82
C ASN A 99 19.27 8.90 -7.48
N THR A 100 18.08 9.20 -6.97
CA THR A 100 17.84 9.92 -5.71
C THR A 100 16.48 9.52 -5.14
N GLU A 101 16.31 9.62 -3.82
CA GLU A 101 15.02 9.51 -3.13
C GLU A 101 14.39 10.91 -2.87
N ASP A 102 15.15 11.98 -3.13
CA ASP A 102 14.67 13.36 -2.92
C ASP A 102 13.82 13.85 -4.11
N ILE A 103 12.51 13.85 -3.89
CA ILE A 103 11.51 14.43 -4.79
C ILE A 103 11.73 15.93 -5.06
N ASN A 104 12.46 16.63 -4.19
CA ASN A 104 12.76 18.06 -4.33
C ASN A 104 14.04 18.33 -5.12
N SER A 105 14.75 17.30 -5.58
CA SER A 105 15.95 17.53 -6.37
C SER A 105 15.59 18.23 -7.69
N ASN A 106 16.40 19.22 -8.09
CA ASN A 106 16.18 19.96 -9.34
C ASN A 106 15.99 19.01 -10.53
N LYS A 107 16.76 17.92 -10.55
CA LYS A 107 16.74 16.92 -11.61
C LYS A 107 15.39 16.22 -11.73
N VAL A 108 14.84 15.76 -10.60
CA VAL A 108 13.51 15.14 -10.56
C VAL A 108 12.46 16.15 -10.97
N ILE A 109 12.46 17.34 -10.36
CA ILE A 109 11.51 18.43 -10.67
C ILE A 109 11.52 18.77 -12.16
N ASN A 110 12.70 18.89 -12.77
CA ASN A 110 12.83 19.23 -14.19
C ASN A 110 12.32 18.09 -15.09
N MET A 111 12.49 16.83 -14.70
CA MET A 111 11.95 15.67 -15.43
C MET A 111 10.42 15.65 -15.37
N ILE A 112 9.83 15.68 -14.17
CA ILE A 112 8.36 15.59 -13.99
C ILE A 112 7.65 16.76 -14.65
N ARG A 113 8.18 18.00 -14.49
CA ARG A 113 7.59 19.19 -15.12
C ARG A 113 7.61 19.08 -16.63
N LEU A 114 8.69 18.56 -17.20
CA LEU A 114 8.80 18.39 -18.65
C LEU A 114 7.83 17.33 -19.16
N LEU A 115 7.76 16.16 -18.51
CA LEU A 115 6.87 15.07 -18.91
C LEU A 115 5.40 15.53 -18.92
N ILE A 116 4.94 16.10 -17.80
CA ILE A 116 3.56 16.60 -17.67
C ILE A 116 3.28 17.72 -18.69
N SER A 117 4.24 18.60 -18.94
CA SER A 117 4.04 19.69 -19.92
C SER A 117 4.00 19.20 -21.37
N LEU A 118 4.62 18.06 -21.67
CA LEU A 118 4.63 17.46 -23.01
C LEU A 118 3.43 16.55 -23.26
N ASP A 119 2.64 16.29 -22.23
CA ASP A 119 1.43 15.49 -22.35
C ASP A 119 0.47 16.09 -23.38
N LYS A 120 -0.14 15.22 -24.18
CA LYS A 120 -0.86 15.62 -25.38
C LYS A 120 -2.13 16.38 -25.04
N ASP A 121 -2.96 15.86 -24.15
CA ASP A 121 -4.21 16.50 -23.74
C ASP A 121 -4.01 17.42 -22.51
N GLY A 122 -2.87 17.30 -21.83
CA GLY A 122 -2.50 18.11 -20.68
C GLY A 122 -3.21 17.65 -19.40
N ASP A 123 -3.71 16.41 -19.37
CA ASP A 123 -4.34 15.79 -18.20
C ASP A 123 -3.56 14.54 -17.78
N PRO A 124 -2.56 14.70 -16.90
CA PRO A 124 -1.69 13.60 -16.52
C PRO A 124 -2.38 12.57 -15.60
N SER A 125 -3.65 12.76 -15.23
CA SER A 125 -4.43 11.79 -14.45
C SER A 125 -4.83 10.55 -15.27
N ASN A 126 -4.81 10.66 -16.61
CA ASN A 126 -5.19 9.58 -17.52
C ASN A 126 -3.97 8.91 -18.21
N GLY A 127 -2.76 9.27 -17.80
CA GLY A 127 -1.50 8.90 -18.43
C GLY A 127 -0.79 10.12 -19.03
N ILE A 128 0.46 9.95 -19.46
CA ILE A 128 1.22 10.99 -20.18
C ILE A 128 1.50 10.49 -21.59
N THR A 129 1.01 11.19 -22.60
CA THR A 129 1.22 10.84 -24.01
C THR A 129 2.22 11.79 -24.67
N ILE A 130 3.44 11.30 -24.90
CA ILE A 130 4.46 12.05 -25.65
C ILE A 130 4.23 11.89 -27.16
N THR A 131 4.07 13.01 -27.87
CA THR A 131 3.77 12.97 -29.30
C THR A 131 5.04 12.84 -30.17
N GLU A 132 4.86 12.39 -31.41
CA GLU A 132 5.93 12.40 -32.42
C GLU A 132 6.42 13.83 -32.76
N MET A 133 5.60 14.86 -32.59
CA MET A 133 6.04 16.25 -32.75
C MET A 133 6.94 16.69 -31.60
N ALA A 134 6.70 16.19 -30.38
CA ALA A 134 7.61 16.38 -29.26
C ALA A 134 8.99 15.78 -29.57
N LYS A 135 9.05 14.55 -30.09
CA LYS A 135 10.31 13.92 -30.53
C LYS A 135 11.01 14.72 -31.62
N ALA A 136 10.27 15.19 -32.62
CA ALA A 136 10.83 15.95 -33.73
C ALA A 136 11.36 17.34 -33.31
N SER A 137 10.81 17.93 -32.25
CA SER A 137 11.17 19.27 -31.75
C SER A 137 12.18 19.23 -30.60
N ALA A 138 12.32 18.07 -29.96
CA ALA A 138 13.18 17.90 -28.80
C ALA A 138 14.66 18.07 -29.17
N THR A 139 15.38 18.74 -28.29
CA THR A 139 16.83 18.92 -28.36
C THR A 139 17.44 18.54 -27.01
N VAL A 140 18.76 18.44 -26.95
CA VAL A 140 19.47 18.12 -25.71
C VAL A 140 19.16 19.16 -24.63
N VAL A 141 18.65 18.70 -23.49
CA VAL A 141 18.43 19.51 -22.28
C VAL A 141 19.41 19.10 -21.17
N ASN A 142 19.56 19.95 -20.16
CA ASN A 142 20.33 19.64 -18.96
C ASN A 142 19.41 19.65 -17.73
N PHE A 143 19.02 18.47 -17.26
CA PHE A 143 18.16 18.32 -16.09
C PHE A 143 18.82 18.77 -14.77
N ASP A 144 20.14 18.88 -14.72
CA ASP A 144 20.87 19.32 -13.52
C ASP A 144 20.85 20.84 -13.31
N LEU A 145 20.27 21.61 -14.24
CA LEU A 145 20.11 23.06 -14.09
C LEU A 145 19.19 23.42 -12.90
N PRO A 146 19.40 24.59 -12.25
CA PRO A 146 18.41 25.16 -11.36
C PRO A 146 17.04 25.24 -12.02
N VAL A 147 15.96 24.95 -11.28
CA VAL A 147 14.60 24.82 -11.81
C VAL A 147 14.15 26.03 -12.64
N GLU A 148 14.47 27.23 -12.18
CA GLU A 148 14.15 28.48 -12.89
C GLU A 148 14.95 28.65 -14.18
N GLU A 149 16.22 28.22 -14.21
CA GLU A 149 17.08 28.28 -15.40
C GLU A 149 16.68 27.23 -16.43
N PHE A 150 16.29 26.04 -15.97
CA PHE A 150 15.80 24.97 -16.84
C PHE A 150 14.54 25.41 -17.59
N ALA A 151 13.56 25.98 -16.87
CA ALA A 151 12.27 26.37 -17.39
C ALA A 151 12.33 27.37 -18.55
N VAL A 152 13.33 28.27 -18.52
CA VAL A 152 13.50 29.33 -19.52
C VAL A 152 14.59 29.02 -20.54
N SER A 153 15.18 27.82 -20.51
CA SER A 153 16.21 27.45 -21.48
C SER A 153 15.61 27.32 -22.88
N ASP A 154 16.35 27.78 -23.91
CA ASP A 154 15.88 27.77 -25.30
C ASP A 154 15.46 26.37 -25.77
N ALA A 155 16.16 25.33 -25.29
CA ALA A 155 15.85 23.93 -25.60
C ALA A 155 14.49 23.49 -25.04
N VAL A 156 14.19 23.86 -23.78
CA VAL A 156 12.93 23.52 -23.11
C VAL A 156 11.77 24.32 -23.71
N VAL A 157 11.92 25.64 -23.83
CA VAL A 157 10.89 26.50 -24.45
C VAL A 157 10.60 26.07 -25.89
N GLY A 158 11.65 25.70 -26.63
CA GLY A 158 11.56 25.21 -27.99
C GLY A 158 10.73 23.92 -28.11
N VAL A 159 10.97 22.93 -27.25
CA VAL A 159 10.21 21.67 -27.30
C VAL A 159 8.76 21.87 -26.86
N ILE A 160 8.50 22.51 -25.72
CA ILE A 160 7.13 22.62 -25.19
C ILE A 160 6.20 23.47 -26.07
N SER A 161 6.76 24.41 -26.85
CA SER A 161 5.99 25.24 -27.78
C SER A 161 5.62 24.52 -29.08
N ASN A 162 6.30 23.41 -29.41
CA ASN A 162 6.18 22.71 -30.69
C ASN A 162 5.90 21.20 -30.52
N ALA A 163 5.57 20.76 -29.29
CA ALA A 163 5.38 19.36 -28.94
C ALA A 163 4.05 18.78 -29.38
N GLY A 164 3.15 19.58 -29.95
CA GLY A 164 1.90 19.09 -30.50
C GLY A 164 0.85 18.72 -29.46
N GLN A 165 0.87 19.40 -28.30
CA GLN A 165 -0.23 19.34 -27.35
C GLN A 165 -1.52 19.90 -27.98
N ASP A 166 -2.67 19.38 -27.54
CA ASP A 166 -4.00 19.82 -27.97
C ASP A 166 -4.25 21.27 -27.55
N THR A 167 -3.69 21.69 -26.41
CA THR A 167 -3.64 23.08 -25.96
C THR A 167 -2.20 23.60 -25.96
N PRO A 168 -1.87 24.63 -26.76
CA PRO A 168 -0.53 25.21 -26.76
C PRO A 168 -0.16 25.81 -25.41
N ILE A 169 1.03 25.50 -24.92
CA ILE A 169 1.62 26.09 -23.72
C ILE A 169 2.88 26.89 -24.07
N GLN A 170 3.29 27.78 -23.16
CA GLN A 170 4.52 28.60 -23.29
C GLN A 170 5.45 28.43 -22.10
N ASP A 171 4.94 27.88 -21.00
CA ASP A 171 5.64 27.69 -19.75
C ASP A 171 5.43 26.24 -19.29
N LEU A 172 6.43 25.68 -18.60
CA LEU A 172 6.26 24.41 -17.91
C LEU A 172 5.20 24.54 -16.81
N VAL A 173 4.51 23.43 -16.50
CA VAL A 173 3.64 23.34 -15.32
C VAL A 173 4.38 23.80 -14.05
N SER A 174 3.64 24.30 -13.05
CA SER A 174 4.25 24.79 -11.82
C SER A 174 4.96 23.66 -11.07
N VAL A 175 5.95 24.02 -10.24
CA VAL A 175 6.68 23.06 -9.41
C VAL A 175 5.72 22.33 -8.47
N GLU A 176 4.78 23.05 -7.85
CA GLU A 176 3.81 22.46 -6.92
C GLU A 176 2.88 21.47 -7.62
N ALA A 177 2.30 21.83 -8.77
CA ALA A 177 1.42 20.94 -9.51
C ALA A 177 2.14 19.64 -9.92
N ALA A 178 3.39 19.77 -10.41
CA ALA A 178 4.18 18.61 -10.79
C ALA A 178 4.53 17.72 -9.59
N LYS A 179 4.91 18.32 -8.45
CA LYS A 179 5.19 17.56 -7.22
C LYS A 179 3.95 16.87 -6.67
N THR A 180 2.79 17.53 -6.65
CA THR A 180 1.54 16.94 -6.18
C THR A 180 1.16 15.74 -7.05
N HIS A 181 1.24 15.87 -8.36
CA HIS A 181 0.95 14.78 -9.29
C HIS A 181 1.95 13.61 -9.13
N PHE A 182 3.24 13.91 -9.04
CA PHE A 182 4.24 12.86 -8.88
C PHE A 182 4.16 12.17 -7.51
N GLN A 183 3.88 12.91 -6.43
CA GLN A 183 3.62 12.30 -5.11
C GLN A 183 2.43 11.34 -5.17
N LYS A 184 1.31 11.75 -5.79
CA LYS A 184 0.17 10.86 -6.00
C LYS A 184 0.57 9.60 -6.77
N THR A 185 1.40 9.73 -7.80
CA THR A 185 1.91 8.57 -8.55
C THR A 185 2.70 7.61 -7.65
N LEU A 186 3.55 8.13 -6.76
CA LEU A 186 4.30 7.30 -5.82
C LEU A 186 3.38 6.60 -4.81
N ASP A 187 2.35 7.30 -4.34
CA ASP A 187 1.36 6.75 -3.42
C ASP A 187 0.55 5.63 -4.10
N ASP A 188 0.13 5.82 -5.36
CA ASP A 188 -0.57 4.81 -6.16
C ASP A 188 0.32 3.56 -6.41
N ILE A 189 1.62 3.77 -6.66
CA ILE A 189 2.60 2.67 -6.82
C ILE A 189 2.76 1.91 -5.51
N LYS A 190 2.88 2.63 -4.39
CA LYS A 190 2.99 2.01 -3.07
C LYS A 190 1.73 1.19 -2.79
N GLU A 191 0.55 1.76 -2.97
CA GLU A 191 -0.73 1.11 -2.67
C GLU A 191 -0.99 -0.14 -3.53
N SER A 192 -0.55 -0.12 -4.79
CA SER A 192 -0.65 -1.28 -5.70
C SER A 192 0.48 -2.31 -5.53
N SER A 193 1.45 -2.06 -4.66
CA SER A 193 2.57 -2.97 -4.42
C SER A 193 2.09 -4.30 -3.85
N THR A 194 2.69 -5.38 -4.34
CA THR A 194 2.48 -6.75 -3.83
C THR A 194 3.74 -7.31 -3.19
N ALA A 195 4.69 -6.45 -2.80
CA ALA A 195 5.99 -6.85 -2.26
C ALA A 195 5.88 -7.79 -1.05
N TYR A 196 4.80 -7.66 -0.27
CA TYR A 196 4.54 -8.44 0.94
C TYR A 196 3.33 -9.37 0.81
N ALA A 197 2.95 -9.77 -0.41
CA ALA A 197 1.78 -10.62 -0.66
C ALA A 197 1.78 -11.94 0.15
N ASP A 198 2.95 -12.52 0.39
CA ASP A 198 3.07 -13.76 1.20
C ASP A 198 2.67 -13.52 2.67
N TYR A 199 2.99 -12.34 3.21
CA TYR A 199 2.69 -11.95 4.60
C TYR A 199 1.28 -11.40 4.76
N ALA A 200 0.69 -10.89 3.67
CA ALA A 200 -0.62 -10.23 3.69
C ALA A 200 -1.72 -11.17 4.22
N GLY A 201 -2.52 -10.68 5.17
CA GLY A 201 -3.56 -11.45 5.83
C GLY A 201 -3.97 -10.88 7.19
N MET A 202 -5.06 -11.42 7.73
CA MET A 202 -5.54 -11.10 9.08
C MET A 202 -5.08 -12.20 10.04
N TYR A 203 -4.47 -11.81 11.15
CA TYR A 203 -3.92 -12.71 12.17
C TYR A 203 -4.57 -12.41 13.50
N ASP A 204 -5.19 -13.42 14.08
CA ASP A 204 -5.97 -13.31 15.31
C ASP A 204 -5.17 -13.81 16.51
N LEU A 205 -5.03 -12.96 17.52
CA LEU A 205 -4.41 -13.22 18.81
C LEU A 205 -5.43 -13.09 19.95
N SER A 206 -6.72 -12.99 19.62
CA SER A 206 -7.79 -12.74 20.58
C SER A 206 -8.05 -13.92 21.52
N GLU A 207 -8.40 -13.59 22.76
CA GLU A 207 -8.88 -14.54 23.77
C GLU A 207 -10.25 -14.06 24.25
N HIS A 208 -11.23 -14.07 23.33
CA HIS A 208 -12.55 -13.47 23.53
C HIS A 208 -13.29 -13.96 24.77
N SER A 209 -13.02 -15.18 25.26
CA SER A 209 -13.63 -15.70 26.49
C SER A 209 -13.21 -14.92 27.74
N ASP A 210 -12.04 -14.30 27.70
CA ASP A 210 -11.49 -13.48 28.77
C ASP A 210 -11.75 -11.99 28.52
N GLY A 211 -12.42 -11.64 27.42
CA GLY A 211 -12.78 -10.26 27.09
C GLY A 211 -11.68 -9.47 26.37
N PHE A 212 -10.61 -10.16 25.95
CA PHE A 212 -9.49 -9.60 25.22
C PHE A 212 -9.61 -9.89 23.72
N GLY A 213 -9.26 -8.93 22.88
CA GLY A 213 -9.13 -9.09 21.43
C GLY A 213 -7.91 -8.38 20.90
N GLU A 214 -7.13 -9.06 20.07
CA GLU A 214 -5.97 -8.49 19.39
C GLU A 214 -5.90 -9.08 17.98
N VAL A 215 -5.91 -8.21 16.98
CA VAL A 215 -5.80 -8.61 15.57
C VAL A 215 -4.76 -7.74 14.90
N ILE A 216 -3.85 -8.39 14.17
CA ILE A 216 -2.89 -7.71 13.30
C ILE A 216 -3.22 -8.06 11.86
N ILE A 217 -3.35 -7.05 11.02
CA ILE A 217 -3.68 -7.15 9.61
C ILE A 217 -2.49 -6.62 8.83
N PHE A 218 -1.82 -7.49 8.08
CA PHE A 218 -0.75 -7.12 7.16
C PHE A 218 -1.31 -6.99 5.74
N TYR A 219 -0.94 -5.94 5.03
CA TYR A 219 -1.34 -5.70 3.65
C TYR A 219 -0.16 -5.93 2.69
N ALA A 220 -0.47 -6.30 1.44
CA ALA A 220 0.55 -6.67 0.45
C ALA A 220 1.46 -5.48 0.04
N ASN A 221 0.95 -4.26 0.20
CA ASN A 221 1.64 -3.01 -0.08
C ASN A 221 2.72 -2.67 0.97
N GLY A 222 2.71 -3.33 2.13
CA GLY A 222 3.63 -3.05 3.23
C GLY A 222 3.01 -2.25 4.37
N SER A 223 1.73 -1.86 4.30
CA SER A 223 1.05 -1.27 5.45
C SER A 223 0.48 -2.34 6.38
N TYR A 224 0.18 -1.98 7.63
CA TYR A 224 -0.50 -2.84 8.58
C TYR A 224 -1.48 -2.06 9.46
N LEU A 225 -2.43 -2.78 10.04
CA LEU A 225 -3.32 -2.31 11.08
C LEU A 225 -3.28 -3.30 12.24
N SER A 226 -2.94 -2.85 13.44
CA SER A 226 -3.16 -3.56 14.70
C SER A 226 -4.38 -2.97 15.38
N VAL A 227 -5.23 -3.83 15.94
CA VAL A 227 -6.32 -3.43 16.83
C VAL A 227 -6.22 -4.25 18.10
N SER A 228 -6.22 -3.58 19.25
CA SER A 228 -6.21 -4.20 20.57
C SER A 228 -7.38 -3.69 21.39
N TYR A 229 -8.04 -4.59 22.11
CA TYR A 229 -9.00 -4.23 23.15
C TYR A 229 -9.05 -5.23 24.31
N ASP A 230 -9.42 -4.72 25.48
CA ASP A 230 -9.80 -5.43 26.68
C ASP A 230 -11.03 -4.75 27.30
N VAL A 231 -12.06 -5.54 27.58
CA VAL A 231 -13.31 -5.07 28.19
C VAL A 231 -13.20 -4.88 29.70
N ASP A 232 -12.13 -5.36 30.35
CA ASP A 232 -11.84 -5.07 31.74
C ASP A 232 -11.47 -3.58 31.88
N PRO A 233 -12.23 -2.79 32.67
CA PRO A 233 -11.94 -1.38 32.87
C PRO A 233 -10.54 -1.09 33.45
N GLU A 234 -9.86 -2.08 34.05
CA GLU A 234 -8.47 -1.94 34.49
C GLU A 234 -7.48 -1.77 33.33
N TYR A 235 -7.80 -2.30 32.15
CA TYR A 235 -6.96 -2.29 30.95
C TYR A 235 -7.53 -1.40 29.84
N PHE A 236 -8.47 -0.50 30.16
CA PHE A 236 -9.12 0.32 29.14
C PHE A 236 -8.17 1.23 28.36
N GLU A 237 -7.08 1.70 28.99
CA GLU A 237 -6.07 2.55 28.36
C GLU A 237 -5.22 1.80 27.31
N ASP A 238 -5.26 0.47 27.33
CA ASP A 238 -4.55 -0.40 26.39
C ASP A 238 -5.34 -0.59 25.08
N ASN A 239 -6.58 -0.08 25.02
CA ASN A 239 -7.47 -0.22 23.87
C ASN A 239 -7.11 0.79 22.78
N GLY A 240 -7.03 0.34 21.53
CA GLY A 240 -6.66 1.25 20.46
C GLY A 240 -6.29 0.59 19.15
N ILE A 241 -5.76 1.43 18.27
CA ILE A 241 -5.15 1.02 17.01
C ILE A 241 -3.68 1.38 16.95
N GLU A 242 -2.99 0.65 16.09
CA GLU A 242 -1.71 1.04 15.52
C GLU A 242 -1.79 0.87 14.00
N TYR A 243 -1.50 1.92 13.24
CA TYR A 243 -1.45 1.88 11.78
C TYR A 243 -0.13 2.45 11.29
N GLY A 244 0.44 1.80 10.28
CA GLY A 244 1.69 2.25 9.70
C GLY A 244 2.23 1.29 8.65
N GLU A 245 3.54 1.33 8.47
CA GLU A 245 4.25 0.50 7.49
C GLU A 245 5.15 -0.51 8.19
N PHE A 246 5.29 -1.69 7.59
CA PHE A 246 6.24 -2.70 8.01
C PHE A 246 7.22 -3.04 6.89
N ASN A 247 8.40 -3.47 7.29
CA ASN A 247 9.42 -3.97 6.38
C ASN A 247 10.05 -5.23 6.97
N ILE A 248 10.33 -6.19 6.11
CA ILE A 248 10.97 -7.45 6.49
C ILE A 248 12.32 -7.54 5.79
N SER A 249 13.39 -7.51 6.57
CA SER A 249 14.76 -7.60 6.05
C SER A 249 15.60 -8.58 6.84
N ASN A 250 16.15 -9.58 6.14
CA ASN A 250 16.93 -10.67 6.74
C ASN A 250 16.21 -11.36 7.90
N GLY A 251 14.89 -11.55 7.78
CA GLY A 251 14.05 -12.18 8.82
C GLY A 251 13.72 -11.28 10.01
N ASN A 252 14.07 -9.99 9.99
CA ASN A 252 13.66 -9.03 11.01
C ASN A 252 12.52 -8.18 10.48
N LEU A 253 11.46 -8.03 11.29
CA LEU A 253 10.38 -7.10 11.03
C LEU A 253 10.66 -5.79 11.76
N THR A 254 10.52 -4.69 11.04
CA THR A 254 10.57 -3.33 11.56
C THR A 254 9.33 -2.57 11.11
N SER A 255 8.77 -1.73 11.97
CA SER A 255 7.64 -0.86 11.65
C SER A 255 8.00 0.62 11.69
N THR A 256 7.24 1.42 10.94
CA THR A 256 7.15 2.88 11.12
C THR A 256 5.71 3.23 11.43
N ILE A 257 5.50 3.95 12.52
CA ILE A 257 4.19 4.24 13.08
C ILE A 257 3.65 5.53 12.49
N GLU A 258 2.46 5.47 11.90
CA GLU A 258 1.73 6.65 11.44
C GLU A 258 0.67 7.08 12.46
N VAL A 259 -0.05 6.10 13.02
CA VAL A 259 -1.09 6.28 14.04
C VAL A 259 -0.88 5.25 15.14
N ASP A 260 -0.93 5.68 16.41
CA ASP A 260 -0.90 4.81 17.58
C ASP A 260 -1.63 5.49 18.73
N THR A 261 -2.76 4.91 19.16
CA THR A 261 -3.66 5.52 20.15
C THR A 261 -3.44 5.03 21.57
N ASN A 262 -2.67 3.95 21.77
CA ASN A 262 -2.42 3.37 23.10
C ASN A 262 -0.93 3.36 23.49
N GLY A 263 -0.03 3.57 22.53
CA GLY A 263 1.41 3.84 22.71
C GLY A 263 2.24 2.66 23.22
N GLY A 264 1.68 1.44 23.26
CA GLY A 264 2.33 0.33 23.97
C GLY A 264 1.91 -1.08 23.56
N ILE A 265 1.03 -1.25 22.57
CA ILE A 265 0.62 -2.60 22.11
C ILE A 265 0.74 -2.69 20.59
N GLY A 266 1.22 -3.84 20.13
CA GLY A 266 1.39 -4.16 18.71
C GLY A 266 2.86 -4.14 18.29
N LEU A 267 3.13 -3.65 17.08
CA LEU A 267 4.48 -3.61 16.51
C LEU A 267 5.32 -2.44 17.04
N SER A 268 4.70 -1.47 17.72
CA SER A 268 5.34 -0.31 18.34
C SER A 268 5.80 -0.55 19.78
N ASP A 269 5.51 -1.72 20.36
CA ASP A 269 5.76 -2.02 21.78
C ASP A 269 7.22 -1.72 22.19
N PRO A 270 7.45 -0.76 23.12
CA PRO A 270 8.79 -0.33 23.49
C PRO A 270 9.66 -1.43 24.08
N GLY A 271 10.82 -1.66 23.44
CA GLY A 271 11.78 -2.67 23.90
C GLY A 271 11.56 -4.05 23.30
N THR A 272 10.56 -4.19 22.45
CA THR A 272 10.25 -5.43 21.73
C THR A 272 10.92 -5.45 20.36
N THR A 273 11.41 -6.63 19.96
CA THR A 273 11.99 -6.87 18.64
C THR A 273 11.40 -8.12 18.01
N PHE A 274 11.19 -8.05 16.69
CA PHE A 274 10.56 -9.10 15.90
C PHE A 274 11.57 -9.72 14.94
N THR A 275 11.97 -10.97 15.19
CA THR A 275 13.00 -11.70 14.44
C THR A 275 12.47 -13.04 13.91
N ASP A 276 13.28 -13.73 13.11
CA ASP A 276 12.95 -15.03 12.50
C ASP A 276 11.61 -15.05 11.74
N VAL A 277 11.21 -13.89 11.22
CA VAL A 277 9.94 -13.70 10.51
C VAL A 277 9.94 -14.51 9.23
N SER A 278 8.98 -15.43 9.10
CA SER A 278 8.86 -16.30 7.93
C SER A 278 7.42 -16.79 7.73
N VAL A 279 7.05 -17.03 6.48
CA VAL A 279 5.75 -17.60 6.11
C VAL A 279 5.95 -19.00 5.52
N ASN A 280 5.10 -19.94 5.93
CA ASN A 280 5.01 -21.26 5.33
C ASN A 280 3.53 -21.64 5.11
N GLY A 281 3.06 -21.45 3.87
CA GLY A 281 1.64 -21.53 3.56
C GLY A 281 0.87 -20.45 4.31
N GLU A 282 -0.16 -20.83 5.05
CA GLU A 282 -0.99 -19.89 5.84
C GLU A 282 -0.42 -19.60 7.23
N THR A 283 0.78 -20.09 7.56
CA THR A 283 1.37 -19.88 8.88
C THR A 283 2.48 -18.85 8.82
N LEU A 284 2.30 -17.76 9.57
CA LEU A 284 3.32 -16.78 9.90
C LEU A 284 4.01 -17.19 11.20
N MET A 285 5.33 -17.29 11.15
CA MET A 285 6.20 -17.51 12.31
C MET A 285 6.91 -16.19 12.62
N ILE A 286 6.86 -15.73 13.86
CA ILE A 286 7.58 -14.54 14.34
C ILE A 286 8.16 -14.87 15.71
N THR A 287 9.45 -14.61 15.92
CA THR A 287 10.06 -14.59 17.24
C THR A 287 9.98 -13.19 17.82
N VAL A 288 9.33 -13.05 18.96
CA VAL A 288 9.21 -11.82 19.74
C VAL A 288 10.23 -11.89 20.88
N ILE A 289 11.03 -10.84 21.03
CA ILE A 289 12.02 -10.71 22.09
C ILE A 289 11.77 -9.39 22.81
N ASP A 290 11.43 -9.45 24.09
CA ASP A 290 11.25 -8.31 24.98
C ASP A 290 12.22 -8.39 26.18
N GLU A 291 12.05 -7.52 27.18
CA GLU A 291 12.91 -7.50 28.38
C GLU A 291 12.72 -8.71 29.32
N GLU A 292 11.55 -9.36 29.25
CA GLU A 292 11.14 -10.46 30.12
C GLU A 292 11.43 -11.83 29.50
N GLU A 293 11.14 -12.01 28.22
CA GLU A 293 11.21 -13.30 27.54
C GLU A 293 11.48 -13.24 26.03
N THR A 294 11.62 -14.44 25.46
CA THR A 294 11.72 -14.67 24.03
C THR A 294 10.74 -15.79 23.69
N GLU A 295 9.77 -15.47 22.84
CA GLU A 295 8.72 -16.39 22.41
C GLU A 295 8.68 -16.47 20.89
N THR A 296 8.36 -17.63 20.35
CA THR A 296 8.05 -17.77 18.92
C THR A 296 6.55 -17.95 18.76
N LEU A 297 5.91 -16.92 18.22
CA LEU A 297 4.51 -16.93 17.83
C LEU A 297 4.32 -17.71 16.53
N LYS A 298 3.25 -18.50 16.50
CA LYS A 298 2.79 -19.23 15.32
C LYS A 298 1.37 -18.75 15.00
N LEU A 299 1.28 -17.77 14.11
CA LEU A 299 0.04 -17.14 13.71
C LEU A 299 -0.48 -17.79 12.44
N VAL A 300 -1.76 -18.14 12.41
CA VAL A 300 -2.41 -18.72 11.23
C VAL A 300 -3.27 -17.65 10.58
N LYS A 301 -3.07 -17.44 9.29
CA LYS A 301 -3.88 -16.51 8.49
C LYS A 301 -5.35 -16.90 8.55
N ALA A 302 -6.20 -15.92 8.80
CA ALA A 302 -7.65 -16.10 8.84
C ALA A 302 -8.16 -16.61 7.48
N SER A 303 -9.06 -17.60 7.53
CA SER A 303 -9.66 -18.20 6.33
C SER A 303 -10.89 -17.40 5.90
N LEU A 304 -10.70 -16.42 5.01
CA LEU A 304 -11.76 -15.54 4.49
C LEU A 304 -12.63 -16.28 3.46
N THR A 305 -13.66 -16.99 3.92
CA THR A 305 -14.48 -17.88 3.08
C THR A 305 -15.84 -17.32 2.69
N GLU A 306 -16.34 -16.32 3.42
CA GLU A 306 -17.60 -15.64 3.12
C GLU A 306 -17.35 -14.27 2.48
N PRO A 307 -18.27 -13.78 1.63
CA PRO A 307 -18.06 -12.54 0.87
C PRO A 307 -17.76 -11.31 1.73
N LEU A 308 -18.29 -11.19 2.95
CA LEU A 308 -18.04 -10.02 3.79
C LEU A 308 -16.68 -10.08 4.53
N MET A 309 -16.15 -11.28 4.77
CA MET A 309 -14.91 -11.47 5.53
C MET A 309 -13.74 -10.78 4.82
N GLY A 310 -12.87 -10.14 5.61
CA GLY A 310 -11.72 -9.40 5.11
C GLY A 310 -11.63 -7.99 5.69
N SER A 311 -10.78 -7.19 5.06
CA SER A 311 -10.54 -5.79 5.41
C SER A 311 -11.05 -4.89 4.30
N TRP A 312 -11.74 -3.82 4.67
CA TRP A 312 -12.38 -2.87 3.76
C TRP A 312 -12.03 -1.45 4.18
N PHE A 313 -11.66 -0.58 3.23
CA PHE A 313 -11.31 0.82 3.51
C PHE A 313 -12.31 1.77 2.88
N ALA A 314 -12.69 2.83 3.58
CA ALA A 314 -13.40 3.95 2.99
C ALA A 314 -12.55 4.62 1.89
N GLU A 315 -13.19 5.33 0.95
CA GLU A 315 -12.53 5.93 -0.22
C GLU A 315 -11.37 6.87 0.15
N ASP A 316 -11.49 7.58 1.28
CA ASP A 316 -10.45 8.49 1.79
C ASP A 316 -9.32 7.77 2.56
N GLY A 317 -9.43 6.46 2.77
CA GLY A 317 -8.51 5.66 3.56
C GLY A 317 -8.60 5.92 5.07
N GLY A 318 -9.50 6.79 5.53
CA GLY A 318 -9.59 7.22 6.92
C GLY A 318 -10.25 6.20 7.84
N VAL A 319 -11.04 5.28 7.30
CA VAL A 319 -11.74 4.23 8.06
C VAL A 319 -11.44 2.85 7.48
N SER A 320 -11.13 1.90 8.37
CA SER A 320 -10.98 0.47 8.05
C SER A 320 -12.05 -0.36 8.75
N PHE A 321 -12.83 -1.13 8.00
CA PHE A 321 -13.84 -2.06 8.49
C PHE A 321 -13.39 -3.50 8.26
N ASN A 322 -13.16 -4.22 9.34
CA ASN A 322 -12.53 -5.55 9.34
C ASN A 322 -13.49 -6.59 9.90
N PHE A 323 -13.73 -7.67 9.15
CA PHE A 323 -14.65 -8.75 9.51
C PHE A 323 -13.93 -10.08 9.61
N MET A 324 -13.81 -10.61 10.83
CA MET A 324 -13.12 -11.86 11.12
C MET A 324 -14.02 -13.09 10.91
N PRO A 325 -13.45 -14.27 10.56
CA PRO A 325 -14.24 -15.48 10.33
C PRO A 325 -14.99 -16.04 11.54
N ASP A 326 -14.60 -15.66 12.75
CA ASP A 326 -15.18 -16.09 14.02
C ASP A 326 -16.40 -15.25 14.45
N GLY A 327 -16.75 -14.22 13.66
CA GLY A 327 -17.91 -13.37 13.88
C GLY A 327 -17.62 -12.07 14.61
N TYR A 328 -16.35 -11.71 14.82
CA TYR A 328 -15.94 -10.41 15.37
C TYR A 328 -15.68 -9.38 14.27
N TYR A 329 -16.03 -8.13 14.53
CA TYR A 329 -15.69 -7.00 13.68
C TYR A 329 -14.82 -6.00 14.43
N TYR A 330 -14.00 -5.28 13.66
CA TYR A 330 -13.17 -4.17 14.12
C TYR A 330 -13.31 -3.04 13.11
N LEU A 331 -13.96 -1.96 13.53
CA LEU A 331 -14.10 -0.74 12.75
C LEU A 331 -13.14 0.28 13.35
N ALA A 332 -12.16 0.71 12.57
CA ALA A 332 -11.07 1.58 13.02
C ALA A 332 -11.13 2.91 12.27
N GLN A 333 -11.21 4.01 13.02
CA GLN A 333 -10.94 5.35 12.51
C GLN A 333 -9.43 5.56 12.57
N ILE A 334 -8.76 5.62 11.42
CA ILE A 334 -7.30 5.79 11.29
C ILE A 334 -6.96 7.26 11.12
N VAL A 335 -7.74 7.98 10.33
CA VAL A 335 -7.55 9.42 10.09
C VAL A 335 -8.87 10.11 10.34
N ASP A 336 -8.93 11.04 11.30
CA ASP A 336 -10.09 11.92 11.44
C ASP A 336 -9.89 13.17 10.56
N SER A 337 -10.64 13.25 9.46
CA SER A 337 -10.58 14.39 8.53
C SER A 337 -11.23 15.65 9.07
N GLU A 338 -12.07 15.55 10.09
CA GLU A 338 -12.76 16.67 10.73
C GLU A 338 -11.95 17.24 11.91
N ALA A 339 -10.89 16.53 12.34
CA ALA A 339 -9.97 17.00 13.37
C ALA A 339 -9.34 18.36 12.99
N ALA A 340 -9.43 19.33 13.89
CA ALA A 340 -8.70 20.58 13.73
C ALA A 340 -7.18 20.33 13.84
N GLU A 341 -6.38 21.11 13.11
CA GLU A 341 -4.92 20.99 13.18
C GLU A 341 -4.40 21.05 14.64
N GLY A 342 -3.79 19.95 15.10
CA GLY A 342 -3.22 19.83 16.44
C GLY A 342 -4.17 19.34 17.54
N GLU A 343 -5.37 18.88 17.18
CA GLU A 343 -6.25 18.07 18.04
C GLU A 343 -6.07 16.58 17.69
N ASP A 344 -6.23 15.69 18.67
CA ASP A 344 -5.97 14.24 18.49
C ASP A 344 -7.05 13.54 17.62
N GLY A 345 -8.12 14.25 17.23
CA GLY A 345 -9.23 13.70 16.47
C GLY A 345 -9.97 12.59 17.20
N ASP A 346 -11.10 12.17 16.65
CA ASP A 346 -11.89 11.04 17.13
C ASP A 346 -11.35 9.72 16.52
N ILE A 347 -10.04 9.49 16.66
CA ILE A 347 -9.32 8.29 16.18
C ILE A 347 -9.46 7.17 17.22
N GLY A 348 -9.86 5.98 16.79
CA GLY A 348 -10.05 4.86 17.70
C GLY A 348 -10.74 3.67 17.05
N ILE A 349 -11.34 2.82 17.88
CA ILE A 349 -12.00 1.59 17.45
C ILE A 349 -13.42 1.48 17.96
N GLU A 350 -14.25 0.85 17.16
CA GLU A 350 -15.39 0.10 17.61
C GLU A 350 -15.19 -1.38 17.31
N ALA A 351 -15.28 -2.23 18.34
CA ALA A 351 -15.22 -3.68 18.15
C ALA A 351 -16.42 -4.37 18.77
N GLY A 352 -16.87 -5.44 18.12
CA GLY A 352 -18.04 -6.20 18.56
C GLY A 352 -18.22 -7.45 17.73
N THR A 353 -19.45 -7.95 17.70
CA THR A 353 -19.80 -9.12 16.88
C THR A 353 -20.70 -8.72 15.72
N TYR A 354 -20.64 -9.47 14.63
CA TYR A 354 -21.48 -9.25 13.46
C TYR A 354 -22.16 -10.54 12.99
N THR A 355 -23.21 -10.36 12.21
CA THR A 355 -23.81 -11.40 11.39
C THR A 355 -23.99 -10.88 9.98
N PHE A 356 -23.87 -11.76 9.00
CA PHE A 356 -24.14 -11.46 7.60
C PHE A 356 -25.02 -12.56 7.01
N ASP A 357 -26.32 -12.29 6.89
CA ASP A 357 -27.28 -13.25 6.35
C ASP A 357 -28.00 -12.64 5.15
N SER A 358 -28.01 -13.38 4.04
CA SER A 358 -28.75 -13.02 2.83
C SER A 358 -28.45 -11.60 2.33
N GLY A 359 -27.20 -11.16 2.51
CA GLY A 359 -26.72 -9.84 2.10
C GLY A 359 -26.91 -8.73 3.13
N LEU A 360 -27.53 -9.00 4.29
CA LEU A 360 -27.72 -8.00 5.34
C LEU A 360 -26.69 -8.17 6.47
N LEU A 361 -25.90 -7.12 6.68
CA LEU A 361 -24.99 -6.95 7.81
C LEU A 361 -25.77 -6.41 9.02
N ALA A 362 -25.61 -7.09 10.15
CA ALA A 362 -26.05 -6.61 11.44
C ALA A 362 -24.92 -6.70 12.46
N LEU A 363 -24.68 -5.61 13.19
CA LEU A 363 -23.70 -5.51 14.26
C LEU A 363 -24.39 -5.67 15.62
N SER A 364 -23.68 -6.22 16.60
CA SER A 364 -24.09 -6.09 18.00
C SER A 364 -23.89 -4.65 18.49
N ALA A 365 -24.35 -4.36 19.71
CA ALA A 365 -23.77 -3.22 20.42
C ALA A 365 -22.24 -3.42 20.54
N PRO A 366 -21.43 -2.36 20.44
CA PRO A 366 -19.99 -2.48 20.58
C PRO A 366 -19.64 -3.03 21.96
N LEU A 367 -18.67 -3.94 21.99
CA LEU A 367 -18.00 -4.39 23.21
C LEU A 367 -17.04 -3.31 23.72
N ILE A 368 -16.41 -2.61 22.78
CA ILE A 368 -15.51 -1.50 23.02
C ILE A 368 -15.79 -0.40 22.00
N ASP A 369 -15.66 0.84 22.46
CA ASP A 369 -15.76 2.05 21.66
C ASP A 369 -14.75 3.06 22.26
N THR A 370 -13.69 3.33 21.50
CA THR A 370 -12.68 4.35 21.81
C THR A 370 -12.64 5.46 20.77
N SER A 371 -13.51 5.39 19.75
CA SER A 371 -13.54 6.33 18.63
C SER A 371 -14.28 7.63 18.94
N GLY A 372 -14.91 7.75 20.12
CA GLY A 372 -15.50 9.02 20.55
C GLY A 372 -16.78 9.35 19.78
N GLY A 373 -16.80 10.47 19.06
CA GLY A 373 -17.92 10.89 18.22
C GLY A 373 -17.87 10.38 16.78
N SER A 374 -16.90 9.55 16.41
CA SER A 374 -16.78 9.00 15.07
C SER A 374 -17.39 7.60 14.93
N LEU A 375 -17.38 7.06 13.71
CA LEU A 375 -17.86 5.72 13.36
C LEU A 375 -19.39 5.53 13.52
N MET A 376 -19.85 4.42 14.11
CA MET A 376 -21.25 3.97 14.10
C MET A 376 -21.98 4.26 15.42
N SER A 377 -21.24 4.46 16.50
CA SER A 377 -21.65 4.72 17.87
C SER A 377 -21.15 6.10 18.29
N ASP A 378 -21.77 7.15 17.74
CA ASP A 378 -21.40 8.55 18.04
C ASP A 378 -22.05 9.04 19.34
N GLU A 379 -21.28 9.18 20.42
CA GLU A 379 -21.72 9.76 21.72
C GLU A 379 -23.05 9.19 22.28
N GLY A 380 -23.40 7.94 21.92
CA GLY A 380 -24.65 7.26 22.32
C GLY A 380 -25.80 7.35 21.32
N ASN A 381 -25.60 8.02 20.17
CA ASN A 381 -26.38 7.83 18.96
C ASN A 381 -25.89 6.56 18.24
N LEU A 382 -26.83 5.70 17.85
CA LEU A 382 -26.50 4.46 17.16
C LEU A 382 -27.03 4.54 15.74
N SER A 383 -26.12 4.49 14.78
CA SER A 383 -26.45 4.30 13.39
C SER A 383 -26.91 2.88 13.13
N THR A 384 -28.01 2.73 12.40
CA THR A 384 -28.51 1.41 11.99
C THR A 384 -28.20 1.13 10.53
N ILE A 385 -27.63 -0.04 10.26
CA ILE A 385 -27.41 -0.53 8.90
C ILE A 385 -28.76 -0.97 8.33
N THR A 386 -29.26 -0.23 7.34
CA THR A 386 -30.53 -0.53 6.66
C THR A 386 -30.32 -1.33 5.37
N SER A 387 -29.12 -1.25 4.80
CA SER A 387 -28.71 -2.01 3.62
C SER A 387 -27.20 -2.21 3.63
N SER A 388 -26.75 -3.37 3.20
CA SER A 388 -25.37 -3.67 2.88
C SER A 388 -25.34 -4.40 1.53
N THR A 389 -24.49 -4.01 0.61
CA THR A 389 -24.40 -4.62 -0.71
C THR A 389 -22.94 -4.78 -1.10
N ILE A 390 -22.58 -5.99 -1.52
CA ILE A 390 -21.26 -6.28 -2.06
C ILE A 390 -21.38 -6.33 -3.59
N SER A 391 -20.47 -5.69 -4.30
CA SER A 391 -20.41 -5.70 -5.76
C SER A 391 -20.20 -7.12 -6.31
N GLU A 392 -20.54 -7.34 -7.58
CA GLU A 392 -20.42 -8.66 -8.22
C GLU A 392 -18.98 -9.17 -8.28
N ASP A 393 -18.00 -8.26 -8.38
CA ASP A 393 -16.57 -8.58 -8.33
C ASP A 393 -16.05 -8.75 -6.89
N GLY A 394 -16.86 -8.47 -5.88
CA GLY A 394 -16.50 -8.60 -4.46
C GLY A 394 -15.61 -7.48 -3.93
N GLN A 395 -15.33 -6.44 -4.71
CA GLN A 395 -14.35 -5.41 -4.38
C GLN A 395 -14.92 -4.18 -3.68
N THR A 396 -16.23 -3.96 -3.75
CA THR A 396 -16.90 -2.80 -3.15
C THR A 396 -18.00 -3.26 -2.20
N LEU A 397 -18.01 -2.70 -0.99
CA LEU A 397 -19.08 -2.84 0.00
C LEU A 397 -19.76 -1.48 0.18
N THR A 398 -21.04 -1.40 -0.15
CA THR A 398 -21.86 -0.21 0.09
C THR A 398 -22.75 -0.45 1.30
N ILE A 399 -22.66 0.42 2.31
CA ILE A 399 -23.49 0.39 3.53
C ILE A 399 -24.38 1.64 3.55
N ILE A 400 -25.66 1.45 3.84
CA ILE A 400 -26.61 2.55 4.07
C ILE A 400 -26.93 2.61 5.56
N LEU A 401 -26.57 3.73 6.17
CA LEU A 401 -26.76 4.05 7.58
C LEU A 401 -27.96 4.97 7.75
N GLU A 402 -28.82 4.64 8.71
CA GLU A 402 -29.86 5.55 9.21
C GLU A 402 -29.51 5.90 10.66
N SER A 403 -29.15 7.15 10.90
CA SER A 403 -28.90 7.68 12.24
C SER A 403 -30.21 7.77 13.01
N ASN A 404 -30.14 7.55 14.31
CA ASN A 404 -31.27 7.81 15.21
C ASN A 404 -31.42 9.32 15.50
N ASP A 405 -30.45 10.16 15.13
CA ASP A 405 -30.61 11.60 15.06
C ASP A 405 -31.39 12.01 13.79
N SER A 406 -32.53 12.66 14.02
CA SER A 406 -33.42 13.12 12.96
C SER A 406 -32.81 14.21 12.06
N GLU A 407 -31.71 14.84 12.47
CA GLU A 407 -31.01 15.88 11.69
C GLU A 407 -29.97 15.29 10.71
N GLU A 408 -29.43 14.09 10.96
CA GLU A 408 -28.37 13.47 10.15
C GLU A 408 -28.91 12.67 8.95
N GLY A 409 -30.10 12.07 9.09
CA GLY A 409 -30.76 11.37 8.00
C GLY A 409 -30.06 10.08 7.58
N THR A 410 -30.04 9.82 6.27
CA THR A 410 -29.50 8.58 5.68
C THR A 410 -28.16 8.86 5.01
N VAL A 411 -27.12 8.11 5.39
CA VAL A 411 -25.77 8.20 4.84
C VAL A 411 -25.45 6.94 4.06
N SER A 412 -24.81 7.07 2.90
CA SER A 412 -24.29 5.94 2.13
C SER A 412 -22.78 6.00 2.17
N VAL A 413 -22.15 4.92 2.62
CA VAL A 413 -20.69 4.78 2.71
C VAL A 413 -20.26 3.64 1.80
N GLU A 414 -19.23 3.88 0.99
CA GLU A 414 -18.61 2.87 0.15
C GLU A 414 -17.23 2.51 0.69
N PHE A 415 -16.96 1.21 0.78
CA PHE A 415 -15.67 0.67 1.16
C PHE A 415 -15.10 -0.18 0.03
N THR A 416 -13.78 -0.13 -0.15
CA THR A 416 -13.02 -0.95 -1.10
C THR A 416 -12.30 -2.06 -0.35
N ARG A 417 -12.36 -3.29 -0.87
CA ARG A 417 -11.68 -4.44 -0.28
C ARG A 417 -10.16 -4.29 -0.38
N LYS A 418 -9.47 -4.53 0.75
CA LYS A 418 -8.00 -4.64 0.84
C LYS A 418 -7.51 -6.07 1.09
N LEU A 419 -8.31 -6.92 1.74
CA LEU A 419 -8.02 -8.35 1.98
C LEU A 419 -9.22 -9.25 1.78
#